data_AF-A0A948Q3Y8-F1
#
_entry.id   AF-A0A948Q3Y8-F1
#
_cell.length_a   1.000
_cell.length_b   1.000
_cell.length_c   1.000
_cell.angle_alpha   90.00
_cell.angle_beta   90.00
_cell.angle_gamma   90.00
#
_symmetry.space_group_name_H-M   'P 1'
#
loop_
_entity.id
_entity.type
_entity.pdbx_description
1 polymer ?
#
loop_
_entity_poly.entity_id
_entity_poly.type
_entity_poly.pdbx_seq_one_letter_code
_entity_poly.pdbx_strand_id
1 'polypeptide(L)'
;MAYGRDIMLMAKAMWICGAGTDQQIAQRLGIKRPETIGEWRRSEGWDEERRVVQQVTEERVNQAVAETISEMNSRHLKEFQLMQTKGVQGLKSLDPRTAAEAAAMLDSGIKGERLVRGEPTEVREVRALMQANVQVLEIVVADVIKVLIDAGRMDKRLAKVFADEFAKRVNEAPFRYAVEG
;
A
#
# COMPACT_ATOMS: atom_id res chain seq x y z
N MET A 1 -15.66 21.99 43.27
CA MET A 1 -15.71 23.09 42.28
C MET A 1 -15.94 22.46 40.92
N ALA A 2 -17.02 22.81 40.23
CA ALA A 2 -17.24 22.37 38.86
C ALA A 2 -16.41 23.26 37.93
N TYR A 3 -15.59 22.65 37.06
CA TYR A 3 -14.88 23.38 36.01
C TYR A 3 -15.89 23.82 34.93
N GLY A 4 -15.63 24.95 34.27
CA GLY A 4 -16.47 25.41 33.17
C GLY A 4 -16.44 24.44 31.98
N ARG A 5 -17.53 24.42 31.20
CA ARG A 5 -17.65 23.59 29.99
C ARG A 5 -16.52 23.84 28.99
N ASP A 6 -16.03 25.08 28.91
CA ASP A 6 -14.95 25.46 28.00
C ASP A 6 -13.63 24.77 28.37
N ILE A 7 -13.32 24.64 29.66
CA ILE A 7 -12.12 23.93 30.14
C ILE A 7 -12.19 22.44 29.77
N MET A 8 -13.37 21.84 29.91
CA MET A 8 -13.61 20.46 29.53
C MET A 8 -13.47 20.24 28.02
N LEU A 9 -14.01 21.15 27.19
CA LEU A 9 -13.87 21.09 25.74
C LEU A 9 -12.40 21.27 25.29
N MET A 10 -11.66 22.16 25.94
CA MET A 10 -10.21 22.31 25.69
C MET A 10 -9.45 21.05 26.07
N ALA A 11 -9.75 20.46 27.24
CA ALA A 11 -9.15 19.20 27.66
C ALA A 11 -9.45 18.06 26.68
N LYS A 12 -10.69 17.98 26.20
CA LYS A 12 -11.14 17.02 25.20
C LYS A 12 -10.37 17.14 23.89
N ALA A 13 -10.26 18.36 23.35
CA ALA A 13 -9.49 18.61 22.14
C ALA A 13 -8.02 18.21 22.29
N MET A 14 -7.38 18.60 23.41
CA MET A 14 -5.98 18.22 23.68
C MET A 14 -5.80 16.71 23.79
N TRP A 15 -6.75 16.03 24.43
CA TRP A 15 -6.68 14.58 24.63
C TRP A 15 -6.90 13.80 23.33
N ILE A 16 -7.93 14.17 22.55
CA ILE A 16 -8.25 13.55 21.25
C ILE A 16 -7.07 13.70 20.28
N CYS A 17 -6.45 14.88 20.24
CA CYS A 17 -5.28 15.15 19.40
C CYS A 17 -3.97 14.55 19.93
N GLY A 18 -3.98 13.87 21.08
CA GLY A 18 -2.77 13.26 21.67
C GLY A 18 -1.73 14.26 22.19
N ALA A 19 -2.13 15.49 22.54
CA ALA A 19 -1.24 16.58 22.93
C ALA A 19 -0.64 16.45 24.35
N GLY A 20 -0.92 15.35 25.05
CA GLY A 20 -0.35 15.02 26.36
C GLY A 20 -1.14 13.95 27.12
N THR A 21 -0.57 13.50 28.24
CA THR A 21 -1.27 12.64 29.21
C THR A 21 -2.30 13.45 30.02
N ASP A 22 -3.23 12.77 30.69
CA ASP A 22 -4.22 13.39 31.57
C ASP A 22 -3.57 14.35 32.60
N GLN A 23 -2.38 13.98 33.12
CA GLN A 23 -1.60 14.82 34.03
C GLN A 23 -1.05 16.09 33.36
N GLN A 24 -0.52 15.96 32.14
CA GLN A 24 0.02 17.10 31.38
C GLN A 24 -1.10 18.06 30.95
N ILE A 25 -2.26 17.52 30.55
CA ILE A 25 -3.45 18.30 30.17
C ILE A 25 -3.98 19.02 31.41
N ALA A 26 -4.11 18.33 32.54
CA ALA A 26 -4.58 18.93 33.77
C ALA A 26 -3.66 20.06 34.26
N GLN A 27 -2.34 19.85 34.21
CA GLN A 27 -1.37 20.89 34.57
C GLN A 27 -1.48 22.12 33.65
N ARG A 28 -1.60 21.93 32.33
CA ARG A 28 -1.74 23.03 31.36
C ARG A 28 -3.03 23.83 31.54
N LEU A 29 -4.11 23.17 31.94
CA LEU A 29 -5.42 23.80 32.11
C LEU A 29 -5.71 24.24 33.55
N GLY A 30 -4.74 24.14 34.47
CA GLY A 30 -4.92 24.52 35.88
C GLY A 30 -5.90 23.63 36.66
N ILE A 31 -6.13 22.40 36.19
CA ILE A 31 -6.98 21.41 36.84
C ILE A 31 -6.18 20.76 37.98
N LYS A 32 -6.68 20.90 39.20
CA LYS A 32 -5.99 20.48 40.43
C LYS A 32 -5.91 18.96 40.57
N ARG A 33 -6.88 18.25 39.99
CA ARG A 33 -7.03 16.80 40.07
C ARG A 33 -7.01 16.21 38.66
N PRO A 34 -5.88 15.63 38.21
CA PRO A 34 -5.79 14.99 36.89
C PRO A 34 -6.85 13.93 36.62
N GLU A 35 -7.36 13.27 37.66
CA GLU A 35 -8.40 12.24 37.56
C GLU A 35 -9.70 12.79 36.96
N THR A 36 -9.93 14.10 37.09
CA THR A 36 -11.08 14.80 36.49
C THR A 36 -11.12 14.61 34.97
N ILE A 37 -9.95 14.58 34.30
CA ILE A 37 -9.85 14.31 32.85
C ILE A 37 -10.32 12.89 32.54
N GLY A 38 -9.86 11.91 33.33
CA GLY A 38 -10.27 10.52 33.19
C GLY A 38 -11.77 10.30 33.46
N GLU A 39 -12.34 11.04 34.41
CA GLU A 39 -13.79 11.05 34.67
C GLU A 39 -14.58 11.57 33.46
N TRP A 40 -14.17 12.72 32.89
CA TRP A 40 -14.81 13.28 31.69
C TRP A 40 -14.72 12.38 30.48
N ARG A 41 -13.55 11.76 30.26
CA ARG A 41 -13.35 10.79 29.18
C ARG A 41 -14.36 9.65 29.22
N ARG A 42 -14.56 9.07 30.41
CA ARG A 42 -15.48 7.96 30.62
C ARG A 42 -16.95 8.41 30.50
N SER A 43 -17.30 9.57 31.06
CA SER A 43 -18.68 10.04 31.07
C SER A 43 -19.18 10.48 29.69
N GLU A 44 -18.29 11.00 28.84
CA GLU A 44 -18.64 11.55 27.53
C GLU A 44 -18.12 10.70 26.35
N GLY A 45 -17.53 9.52 26.61
CA GLY A 45 -17.10 8.61 25.56
C GLY A 45 -15.97 9.16 24.67
N TRP A 46 -15.01 9.91 25.23
CA TRP A 46 -13.96 10.55 24.43
C TRP A 46 -13.10 9.55 23.66
N ASP A 47 -12.92 8.33 24.18
CA ASP A 47 -12.14 7.28 23.52
C ASP A 47 -12.75 6.90 22.15
N GLU A 48 -14.08 6.85 22.04
CA GLU A 48 -14.77 6.58 20.77
C GLU A 48 -14.64 7.75 19.81
N GLU A 49 -14.81 8.98 20.29
CA GLU A 49 -14.61 10.17 19.45
C GLU A 49 -13.18 10.26 18.93
N ARG A 50 -12.19 9.92 19.75
CA ARG A 50 -10.79 9.84 19.32
C ARG A 50 -10.60 8.79 18.23
N ARG A 51 -11.21 7.62 18.35
CA ARG A 51 -11.15 6.58 17.32
C ARG A 51 -11.71 7.08 15.98
N VAL A 52 -12.86 7.77 16.01
CA VAL A 52 -13.47 8.36 14.81
C VAL A 52 -12.58 9.44 14.21
N VAL A 53 -12.04 10.35 15.02
CA VAL A 53 -11.14 11.42 14.55
C VAL A 53 -9.86 10.84 13.96
N GLN A 54 -9.27 9.81 14.60
CA GLN A 54 -8.11 9.11 14.08
C GLN A 54 -8.39 8.47 12.73
N GLN A 55 -9.49 7.73 12.60
CA GLN A 55 -9.88 7.10 11.33
C GLN A 55 -10.02 8.14 10.21
N VAL A 56 -10.78 9.22 10.43
CA VAL A 56 -10.97 10.28 9.42
C VAL A 56 -9.66 11.00 9.09
N THR A 57 -8.79 11.18 10.08
CA THR A 57 -7.46 11.79 9.86
C THR A 57 -6.58 10.89 9.03
N GLU A 58 -6.52 9.59 9.35
CA GLU A 58 -5.79 8.58 8.59
C GLU A 58 -6.29 8.50 7.15
N GLU A 59 -7.61 8.45 6.94
CA GLU A 59 -8.21 8.47 5.60
C GLU A 59 -7.79 9.70 4.80
N ARG A 60 -7.85 10.90 5.39
CA ARG A 60 -7.44 12.16 4.73
C ARG A 60 -5.95 12.21 4.44
N VAL A 61 -5.11 11.76 5.37
CA VAL A 61 -3.65 11.69 5.18
C VAL A 61 -3.34 10.71 4.06
N ASN A 62 -3.94 9.53 4.07
CA ASN A 62 -3.77 8.53 3.02
C ASN A 62 -4.20 9.06 1.65
N GLN A 63 -5.34 9.78 1.59
CA GLN A 63 -5.78 10.43 0.37
C GLN A 63 -4.78 11.48 -0.12
N ALA A 64 -4.33 12.40 0.73
CA ALA A 64 -3.37 13.44 0.36
C ALA A 64 -2.02 12.86 -0.10
N VAL A 65 -1.56 11.79 0.56
CA VAL A 65 -0.37 11.05 0.16
C VAL A 65 -0.58 10.38 -1.20
N ALA A 66 -1.72 9.73 -1.42
CA ALA A 66 -2.05 9.10 -2.70
C ALA A 66 -2.12 10.11 -3.85
N GLU A 67 -2.73 11.28 -3.64
CA GLU A 67 -2.77 12.38 -4.60
C GLU A 67 -1.36 12.87 -4.94
N THR A 68 -0.53 13.12 -3.91
CA THR A 68 0.87 13.56 -4.10
C THR A 68 1.69 12.54 -4.89
N ILE A 69 1.54 11.24 -4.59
CA ILE A 69 2.22 10.15 -5.33
C ILE A 69 1.72 10.10 -6.76
N SER A 70 0.40 10.25 -6.99
CA SER A 70 -0.19 10.24 -8.34
C SER A 70 0.33 11.41 -9.19
N GLU A 71 0.41 12.61 -8.63
CA GLU A 71 0.98 13.79 -9.29
C GLU A 71 2.46 13.61 -9.63
N MET A 72 3.24 13.08 -8.68
CA MET A 72 4.66 12.77 -8.89
C MET A 72 4.84 11.75 -10.01
N ASN A 73 4.09 10.64 -9.98
CA ASN A 73 4.12 9.60 -10.99
C ASN A 73 3.74 10.15 -12.36
N SER A 74 2.72 11.01 -12.44
CA SER A 74 2.30 11.67 -13.68
C SER A 74 3.38 12.57 -14.27
N ARG A 75 4.17 13.27 -13.44
CA ARG A 75 5.31 14.07 -13.91
C ARG A 75 6.45 13.19 -14.41
N HIS A 76 6.87 12.19 -13.62
CA HIS A 76 7.94 11.27 -14.01
C HIS A 76 7.61 10.54 -15.31
N LEU A 77 6.36 10.11 -15.50
CA LEU A 77 5.91 9.46 -16.73
C LEU A 77 6.13 10.36 -17.96
N LYS A 78 5.78 11.65 -17.86
CA LYS A 78 6.00 12.62 -18.95
C LYS A 78 7.49 12.82 -19.25
N GLU A 79 8.32 12.88 -18.22
CA GLU A 79 9.77 13.02 -18.36
C GLU A 79 10.39 11.79 -19.05
N PHE A 80 9.98 10.58 -18.66
CA PHE A 80 10.43 9.35 -19.30
C PHE A 80 9.95 9.24 -20.75
N GLN A 81 8.70 9.59 -21.04
CA GLN A 81 8.19 9.63 -22.43
C GLN A 81 8.95 10.64 -23.30
N LEU A 82 9.30 11.80 -22.74
CA LEU A 82 10.14 12.78 -23.43
C LEU A 82 11.54 12.23 -23.69
N MET A 83 12.14 11.55 -22.71
CA MET A 83 13.44 10.91 -22.85
C MET A 83 13.43 9.84 -23.96
N GLN A 84 12.40 8.99 -24.01
CA GLN A 84 12.19 8.02 -25.08
C GLN A 84 12.07 8.71 -26.44
N THR A 85 11.27 9.78 -26.54
CA THR A 85 11.10 10.55 -27.78
C THR A 85 12.43 11.13 -28.27
N LYS A 86 13.23 11.69 -27.35
CA LYS A 86 14.57 12.23 -27.66
C LYS A 86 15.56 11.13 -28.03
N GLY A 87 15.52 9.98 -27.37
CA GLY A 87 16.30 8.79 -27.75
C GLY A 87 15.99 8.34 -29.18
N VAL A 88 14.70 8.21 -29.54
CA VAL A 88 14.28 7.86 -30.91
C VAL A 88 14.75 8.89 -31.93
N GLN A 89 14.61 10.19 -31.63
CA GLN A 89 15.09 11.26 -32.51
C GLN A 89 16.61 11.18 -32.70
N GLY A 90 17.36 10.99 -31.62
CA GLY A 90 18.81 10.80 -31.64
C GLY A 90 19.21 9.63 -32.52
N LEU A 91 18.57 8.46 -32.34
CA LEU A 91 18.81 7.27 -33.17
C LEU A 91 18.53 7.50 -34.66
N LYS A 92 17.52 8.31 -35.01
CA LYS A 92 17.23 8.66 -36.41
C LYS A 92 18.27 9.59 -37.04
N SER A 93 18.96 10.40 -36.24
CA SER A 93 19.90 11.43 -36.71
C SER A 93 21.39 11.02 -36.66
N LEU A 94 21.74 9.98 -35.90
CA LEU A 94 23.12 9.58 -35.67
C LEU A 94 23.57 8.46 -36.62
N ASP A 95 24.85 8.46 -36.99
CA ASP A 95 25.50 7.31 -37.61
C ASP A 95 25.42 6.11 -36.64
N PRO A 96 25.12 4.88 -37.09
CA PRO A 96 25.03 3.69 -36.24
C PRO A 96 26.21 3.50 -35.28
N ARG A 97 27.40 4.03 -35.61
CA ARG A 97 28.60 3.96 -34.77
C ARG A 97 28.56 4.86 -33.52
N THR A 98 27.67 5.85 -33.45
CA THR A 98 27.51 6.78 -32.31
C THR A 98 26.16 6.63 -31.59
N ALA A 99 25.35 5.64 -31.97
CA ALA A 99 23.99 5.38 -31.47
C ALA A 99 23.89 4.97 -29.97
N ALA A 100 25.02 4.76 -29.28
CA ALA A 100 25.03 4.22 -27.92
C ALA A 100 24.35 5.13 -26.88
N GLU A 101 24.56 6.44 -26.96
CA GLU A 101 23.95 7.41 -26.04
C GLU A 101 22.43 7.48 -26.21
N ALA A 102 21.96 7.53 -27.47
CA ALA A 102 20.54 7.55 -27.78
C ALA A 102 19.83 6.24 -27.37
N ALA A 103 20.50 5.10 -27.51
CA ALA A 103 20.00 3.81 -27.00
C ALA A 103 19.93 3.78 -25.47
N ALA A 104 20.93 4.33 -24.77
CA ALA A 104 20.92 4.42 -23.30
C ALA A 104 19.81 5.34 -22.77
N MET A 105 19.52 6.45 -23.46
CA MET A 105 18.38 7.31 -23.13
C MET A 105 17.04 6.58 -23.30
N LEU A 106 16.91 5.79 -24.37
CA LEU A 106 15.69 5.02 -24.65
C LEU A 106 15.47 3.91 -23.62
N ASP A 107 16.51 3.13 -23.29
CA ASP A 107 16.46 2.11 -22.23
C ASP A 107 16.11 2.72 -20.86
N SER A 108 16.76 3.83 -20.49
CA SER A 108 16.48 4.54 -19.24
C SER A 108 15.04 5.04 -19.17
N GLY A 109 14.53 5.59 -20.28
CA GLY A 109 13.14 6.04 -20.37
C GLY A 109 12.12 4.90 -20.25
N ILE A 110 12.39 3.73 -20.85
CA ILE A 110 11.52 2.55 -20.75
C ILE A 110 11.51 2.00 -19.32
N LYS A 111 12.68 1.84 -18.71
CA LYS A 111 12.79 1.35 -17.32
C LYS A 111 12.14 2.30 -16.32
N GLY A 112 12.32 3.61 -16.51
CA GLY A 112 11.69 4.63 -15.68
C GLY A 112 10.16 4.60 -15.75
N GLU A 113 9.59 4.47 -16.96
CA GLU A 113 8.14 4.34 -17.14
C GLU A 113 7.58 3.08 -16.46
N ARG A 114 8.25 1.93 -16.63
CA ARG A 114 7.87 0.68 -15.95
C ARG A 114 7.86 0.84 -14.44
N LEU A 115 8.91 1.43 -13.88
CA LEU A 115 9.03 1.67 -12.44
C LEU A 115 7.87 2.52 -11.89
N VAL A 116 7.50 3.59 -12.60
CA VAL A 116 6.38 4.48 -12.21
C VAL A 116 5.03 3.75 -12.24
N ARG A 117 4.86 2.81 -13.18
CA ARG A 117 3.66 1.98 -13.31
C ARG A 117 3.62 0.81 -12.31
N GLY A 118 4.69 0.59 -11.54
CA GLY A 118 4.83 -0.58 -10.67
C GLY A 118 5.09 -1.87 -11.46
N GLU A 119 5.52 -1.75 -12.71
CA GLU A 119 5.92 -2.88 -13.53
C GLU A 119 7.38 -3.27 -13.23
N PRO A 120 7.71 -4.57 -13.24
CA PRO A 120 9.08 -5.03 -13.11
C PRO A 120 10.01 -4.42 -14.17
N THR A 121 11.15 -3.89 -13.72
CA THR A 121 12.18 -3.32 -14.60
C THR A 121 13.20 -4.37 -15.05
N GLU A 122 13.34 -5.43 -14.27
CA GLU A 122 14.29 -6.51 -14.48
C GLU A 122 13.62 -7.89 -14.45
N VAL A 123 14.16 -8.84 -15.21
CA VAL A 123 13.63 -10.22 -15.29
C VAL A 123 13.64 -10.93 -13.93
N ARG A 124 14.59 -10.56 -13.04
CA ARG A 124 14.63 -11.11 -11.68
C ARG A 124 13.43 -10.66 -10.83
N GLU A 125 12.98 -9.43 -10.99
CA GLU A 125 11.81 -8.88 -10.28
C GLU A 125 10.53 -9.57 -10.74
N VAL A 126 10.40 -9.80 -12.05
CA VAL A 126 9.33 -10.61 -12.65
C VAL A 126 9.26 -11.99 -11.98
N ARG A 127 10.38 -12.71 -11.89
CA ARG A 127 10.43 -14.04 -11.28
C ARG A 127 10.05 -14.01 -9.80
N ALA A 128 10.47 -13.00 -9.06
CA ALA A 128 10.13 -12.84 -7.65
C ALA A 128 8.62 -12.60 -7.45
N LEU A 129 8.02 -11.73 -8.27
CA LEU A 129 6.58 -11.47 -8.25
C LEU A 129 5.76 -12.72 -8.61
N MET A 130 6.24 -13.50 -9.58
CA MET A 130 5.61 -14.77 -9.93
C MET A 130 5.68 -15.80 -8.81
N GLN A 131 6.83 -15.92 -8.13
CA GLN A 131 6.95 -16.79 -6.95
C GLN A 131 5.99 -16.38 -5.84
N ALA A 132 5.84 -15.09 -5.58
CA ALA A 132 4.87 -14.57 -4.62
C ALA A 132 3.43 -14.90 -5.02
N ASN A 133 3.08 -14.74 -6.31
CA ASN A 133 1.74 -15.09 -6.82
C ASN A 133 1.44 -16.59 -6.71
N VAL A 134 2.44 -17.46 -6.93
CA VAL A 134 2.30 -18.90 -6.74
C VAL A 134 1.99 -19.21 -5.26
N GLN A 135 2.70 -18.59 -4.31
CA GLN A 135 2.41 -18.78 -2.88
C GLN A 135 0.99 -18.33 -2.50
N VAL A 136 0.52 -17.21 -3.05
CA VAL A 136 -0.86 -16.75 -2.83
C VAL A 136 -1.87 -17.77 -3.39
N LEU A 137 -1.62 -18.30 -4.58
CA LEU A 137 -2.48 -19.33 -5.18
C LEU A 137 -2.52 -20.60 -4.34
N GLU A 138 -1.38 -21.04 -3.79
CA GLU A 138 -1.33 -22.20 -2.88
C GLU A 138 -2.20 -21.99 -1.64
N ILE A 139 -2.15 -20.79 -1.04
CA ILE A 139 -2.98 -20.45 0.13
C ILE A 139 -4.46 -20.45 -0.24
N VAL A 140 -4.84 -19.77 -1.33
CA VAL A 140 -6.24 -19.71 -1.78
C VAL A 140 -6.76 -21.11 -2.10
N VAL A 141 -5.95 -21.95 -2.74
CA VAL A 141 -6.33 -23.34 -3.02
C VAL A 141 -6.52 -24.14 -1.73
N ALA A 142 -5.64 -23.98 -0.75
CA ALA A 142 -5.80 -24.65 0.55
C ALA A 142 -7.10 -24.22 1.25
N ASP A 143 -7.45 -22.94 1.21
CA ASP A 143 -8.70 -22.43 1.76
C ASP A 143 -9.93 -22.98 1.04
N VAL A 144 -9.90 -23.04 -0.29
CA VAL A 144 -10.98 -23.63 -1.10
C VAL A 144 -11.15 -25.12 -0.78
N ILE A 145 -10.05 -25.89 -0.71
CA ILE A 145 -10.07 -27.30 -0.34
C ILE A 145 -10.71 -27.47 1.05
N LYS A 146 -10.32 -26.64 2.01
CA LYS A 146 -10.88 -26.68 3.37
C LYS A 146 -12.39 -26.46 3.36
N VAL A 147 -12.87 -25.43 2.66
CA VAL A 147 -14.30 -25.15 2.52
C VAL A 147 -15.05 -26.33 1.89
N LEU A 148 -14.48 -26.97 0.87
CA LEU A 148 -15.09 -28.12 0.21
C LEU A 148 -15.15 -29.36 1.12
N ILE A 149 -14.13 -29.57 1.97
CA ILE A 149 -14.12 -30.63 2.98
C ILE A 149 -15.19 -30.35 4.05
N ASP A 150 -15.22 -29.14 4.59
CA ASP A 150 -16.16 -28.76 5.64
C ASP A 150 -17.63 -28.84 5.17
N ALA A 151 -17.87 -28.58 3.87
CA ALA A 151 -19.18 -28.73 3.24
C ALA A 151 -19.54 -30.18 2.85
N GLY A 152 -18.67 -31.16 3.13
CA GLY A 152 -18.87 -32.56 2.72
C GLY A 152 -18.88 -32.79 1.21
N ARG A 153 -18.36 -31.83 0.42
CA ARG A 153 -18.28 -31.88 -1.04
C ARG A 153 -17.01 -32.55 -1.55
N MET A 154 -16.00 -32.68 -0.68
CA MET A 154 -14.72 -33.30 -0.98
C MET A 154 -14.22 -34.08 0.24
N ASP A 155 -13.69 -35.28 0.03
CA ASP A 155 -13.02 -36.03 1.09
C ASP A 155 -11.51 -35.73 1.12
N LYS A 156 -10.83 -36.13 2.20
CA LYS A 156 -9.39 -35.89 2.38
C LYS A 156 -8.51 -36.55 1.32
N ARG A 157 -8.96 -37.65 0.70
CA ARG A 157 -8.20 -38.36 -0.34
C ARG A 157 -8.27 -37.58 -1.64
N LEU A 158 -9.46 -37.12 -2.04
CA LEU A 158 -9.67 -36.27 -3.21
C LEU A 158 -8.97 -34.92 -3.07
N ALA A 159 -9.00 -34.33 -1.87
CA ALA A 159 -8.26 -33.11 -1.56
C ALA A 159 -6.75 -33.26 -1.81
N LYS A 160 -6.15 -34.38 -1.38
CA LYS A 160 -4.74 -34.66 -1.62
C LYS A 160 -4.41 -34.80 -3.10
N VAL A 161 -5.21 -35.57 -3.84
CA VAL A 161 -5.01 -35.76 -5.30
C VAL A 161 -5.12 -34.43 -6.03
N PHE A 162 -6.10 -33.59 -5.66
CA PHE A 162 -6.25 -32.26 -6.24
C PHE A 162 -5.04 -31.37 -5.93
N ALA A 163 -4.56 -31.34 -4.69
CA ALA A 163 -3.40 -30.55 -4.30
C ALA A 163 -2.13 -31.00 -5.05
N ASP A 164 -1.91 -32.30 -5.17
CA ASP A 164 -0.76 -32.88 -5.89
C ASP A 164 -0.79 -32.52 -7.39
N GLU A 165 -1.95 -32.66 -8.04
CA GLU A 165 -2.12 -32.30 -9.45
C GLU A 165 -2.02 -30.78 -9.67
N PHE A 166 -2.56 -29.98 -8.75
CA PHE A 166 -2.43 -28.52 -8.78
C PHE A 166 -0.96 -28.10 -8.70
N ALA A 167 -0.23 -28.60 -7.71
CA ALA A 167 1.19 -28.31 -7.52
C ALA A 167 2.01 -28.74 -8.75
N LYS A 168 1.72 -29.92 -9.30
CA LYS A 168 2.35 -30.40 -10.53
C LYS A 168 2.12 -29.44 -11.70
N ARG A 169 0.87 -29.04 -11.95
CA ARG A 169 0.53 -28.13 -13.06
C ARG A 169 1.12 -26.74 -12.90
N VAL A 170 1.15 -26.20 -11.69
CA VAL A 170 1.78 -24.89 -11.43
C VAL A 170 3.29 -24.95 -11.68
N ASN A 171 3.95 -26.03 -11.28
CA ASN A 171 5.39 -26.22 -11.50
C ASN A 171 5.74 -26.51 -12.97
N GLU A 172 4.87 -27.20 -13.70
CA GLU A 172 5.07 -27.54 -15.12
C GLU A 172 4.60 -26.43 -16.08
N ALA A 173 3.83 -25.44 -15.60
CA ALA A 173 3.30 -24.37 -16.44
C ALA A 173 4.46 -23.57 -17.06
N PRO A 174 4.60 -23.55 -18.41
CA PRO A 174 5.55 -22.64 -19.04
C PRO A 174 5.02 -21.24 -18.82
N PHE A 175 5.70 -20.47 -17.98
CA PHE A 175 5.39 -19.07 -17.77
C PHE A 175 5.72 -18.28 -19.04
N ARG A 176 4.78 -18.23 -19.97
CA ARG A 176 4.89 -17.43 -21.18
C ARG A 176 4.38 -16.04 -20.86
N TYR A 177 5.28 -15.07 -20.84
CA TYR A 177 4.88 -13.67 -20.95
C TYR A 177 4.37 -13.44 -22.38
N ALA A 178 3.07 -13.21 -22.52
CA ALA A 178 2.57 -12.49 -23.68
C ALA A 178 3.01 -11.04 -23.50
N VAL A 179 4.11 -10.65 -24.14
CA VAL A 179 4.42 -9.24 -24.32
C VAL A 179 3.47 -8.80 -25.43
N GLU A 180 2.35 -8.18 -25.07
CA GLU A 180 1.56 -7.44 -26.06
C GLU A 180 2.48 -6.35 -26.63
N GLY A 181 2.78 -6.48 -27.92
CA GLY A 181 3.62 -5.56 -28.68
C GLY A 181 2.81 -4.44 -29.31
#